data_AF-A0A8T1VF79-F1
#
_entry.id   AF-A0A8T1VF79-F1
#
_cell.length_a   1.000
_cell.length_b   1.000
_cell.length_c   1.000
_cell.angle_alpha   90.00
_cell.angle_beta   90.00
_cell.angle_gamma   90.00
#
_symmetry.space_group_name_H-M   'P 1'
#
loop_
_entity.id
_entity.type
_entity.pdbx_description
1 polymer ?
#
loop_
_entity_poly.entity_id
_entity_poly.type
_entity_poly.pdbx_seq_one_letter_code
_entity_poly.pdbx_strand_id
1 'polypeptide(L)'
;MLERRRHFNDFNVLHRKPSPPGSAAEPCVVGTGGLRIRAALIPRCVCVLGGLVVSGRLRSSLCDEVYLVLVLLWTSCSLFNLPPNRRRGLAMLRLSSPRTACIALLAGAALAAAVSAQSSSSCLVSQYRDSVTGECVDYRNQGEKAGADYDQNIDSGNTAWMLTASALVMIMTPGVAFFYAGLAGEEMASNTIMMSFVSMAMVTIQFWAFGYSAAFGTHGVFGWAGYNHVGGTPSGTYGTGIPHIVYAFFQTQFAAITPAELSGGIVGRMKFGTYLIFIFLWTSIVYEPLVYWIWSQKLDETWSITPRGWEGSMGTLDFGGGTVIHVSGGFGALAAALMVGKRYNHGEPVKPHNVPLVMIGCTFLWFGWFGFNGGSGGAADGIGATAAINTHLAASAGFMTWVLLEYSISRNLDPCGAASGAVAGMATITPGSGYVHPWASLIFGVVGAITGFVAVKLKNRLRYDDTLDVFAIHGCGGFMGGLLTGLFATSEVNPTIKGGAFYGNGMQFVYQLVANSVAAAYVFFATLAILVVLKYTIGLRINEEKEVSGIDISYHGGLAYDYSHHGDQSEHGPKTVQFKPPETSFEAAFMKSDPAEQV
;
A
#
# COMPACT_ATOMS: atom_id res chain seq x y z
N MET A 1 22.22 -47.97 42.94
CA MET A 1 22.00 -48.33 44.36
C MET A 1 21.23 -47.19 45.01
N LEU A 2 20.03 -47.54 45.52
CA LEU A 2 19.26 -46.94 46.63
C LEU A 2 18.89 -45.44 46.50
N GLU A 3 17.68 -45.03 46.08
CA GLU A 3 16.31 -45.18 46.67
C GLU A 3 15.97 -44.24 47.86
N ARG A 4 14.96 -43.38 47.65
CA ARG A 4 13.60 -43.38 48.27
C ARG A 4 12.90 -42.05 47.91
N ARG A 5 11.87 -41.96 47.06
CA ARG A 5 10.43 -42.36 47.13
C ARG A 5 9.61 -41.80 48.32
N ARG A 6 8.60 -40.98 48.00
CA ARG A 6 7.13 -41.03 48.34
C ARG A 6 6.43 -39.87 47.56
N HIS A 7 5.60 -40.09 46.52
CA HIS A 7 4.15 -40.46 46.46
C HIS A 7 3.20 -39.39 47.07
N PHE A 8 2.06 -38.96 46.50
CA PHE A 8 1.16 -39.43 45.42
C PHE A 8 0.18 -38.27 45.01
N ASN A 9 -0.30 -38.29 43.76
CA ASN A 9 -1.49 -37.72 43.04
C ASN A 9 -2.46 -36.66 43.69
N ASP A 10 -3.23 -35.81 42.98
CA ASP A 10 -4.27 -36.16 41.97
C ASP A 10 -5.00 -34.92 41.35
N PHE A 11 -5.56 -35.09 40.12
CA PHE A 11 -6.69 -34.42 39.40
C PHE A 11 -6.68 -32.87 39.13
N ASN A 12 -7.08 -32.32 37.97
CA ASN A 12 -8.25 -32.62 37.12
C ASN A 12 -8.12 -32.04 35.68
N VAL A 13 -8.57 -32.81 34.68
CA VAL A 13 -8.76 -32.44 33.26
C VAL A 13 -10.27 -32.43 32.99
N LEU A 14 -10.82 -31.33 32.45
CA LEU A 14 -12.25 -31.23 32.12
C LEU A 14 -12.53 -31.57 30.65
N HIS A 15 -13.16 -32.73 30.44
CA HIS A 15 -13.85 -33.11 29.20
C HIS A 15 -15.26 -32.49 29.14
N ARG A 16 -15.65 -31.96 27.98
CA ARG A 16 -17.06 -31.74 27.60
C ARG A 16 -17.57 -32.91 26.75
N LYS A 17 -18.74 -33.44 27.09
CA LYS A 17 -19.58 -34.33 26.26
C LYS A 17 -21.02 -33.79 26.22
N PRO A 18 -21.83 -34.20 25.21
CA PRO A 18 -23.01 -33.49 24.71
C PRO A 18 -24.35 -34.06 25.23
N SER A 19 -25.46 -33.37 24.96
CA SER A 19 -26.83 -33.85 25.23
C SER A 19 -27.83 -33.52 24.09
N PRO A 20 -28.95 -34.28 23.97
CA PRO A 20 -29.70 -34.54 22.71
C PRO A 20 -31.13 -33.91 22.66
N PRO A 21 -31.97 -34.17 21.61
CA PRO A 21 -33.18 -33.38 21.27
C PRO A 21 -34.56 -34.05 21.53
N GLY A 22 -35.64 -33.24 21.47
CA GLY A 22 -37.08 -33.62 21.44
C GLY A 22 -37.92 -32.78 22.43
N SER A 23 -39.24 -32.51 22.34
CA SER A 23 -40.34 -32.61 21.36
C SER A 23 -41.63 -32.13 22.10
N ALA A 24 -42.68 -31.71 21.38
CA ALA A 24 -44.10 -31.45 21.82
C ALA A 24 -44.35 -30.14 22.63
N ALA A 25 -45.27 -29.20 22.33
CA ALA A 25 -46.65 -29.13 21.80
C ALA A 25 -47.63 -28.51 22.86
N GLU A 26 -48.14 -27.31 22.53
CA GLU A 26 -49.46 -26.67 22.87
C GLU A 26 -49.84 -26.16 24.29
N PRO A 27 -50.86 -25.26 24.47
CA PRO A 27 -51.32 -24.13 23.63
C PRO A 27 -51.76 -22.83 24.42
N CYS A 28 -52.18 -21.80 23.66
CA CYS A 28 -53.12 -20.69 23.99
C CYS A 28 -52.77 -19.64 25.07
N VAL A 29 -52.69 -18.35 24.68
CA VAL A 29 -53.56 -17.24 25.16
C VAL A 29 -53.50 -16.08 24.15
N VAL A 30 -54.68 -15.57 23.78
CA VAL A 30 -54.93 -14.38 22.95
C VAL A 30 -54.75 -13.10 23.78
N GLY A 31 -54.00 -12.12 23.27
CA GLY A 31 -53.86 -10.80 23.88
C GLY A 31 -53.56 -9.72 22.85
N THR A 32 -54.53 -8.85 22.61
CA THR A 32 -54.51 -7.67 21.74
C THR A 32 -53.66 -6.54 22.32
N GLY A 33 -52.79 -5.90 21.53
CA GLY A 33 -52.23 -4.59 21.89
C GLY A 33 -50.89 -4.20 21.27
N GLY A 34 -50.93 -3.45 20.17
CA GLY A 34 -50.07 -2.30 19.81
C GLY A 34 -48.55 -2.27 20.05
N LEU A 35 -47.82 -2.20 18.93
CA LEU A 35 -46.66 -1.32 18.63
C LEU A 35 -45.23 -1.73 19.10
N ARG A 36 -44.39 -2.22 18.16
CA ARG A 36 -43.08 -1.64 17.74
C ARG A 36 -42.21 -2.62 16.89
N ILE A 37 -41.84 -2.17 15.68
CA ILE A 37 -40.56 -2.29 14.94
C ILE A 37 -39.62 -3.49 15.24
N ARG A 38 -39.38 -4.37 14.24
CA ARG A 38 -38.04 -4.71 13.67
C ARG A 38 -38.15 -5.64 12.44
N ALA A 39 -37.09 -5.59 11.62
CA ALA A 39 -36.98 -5.93 10.22
C ALA A 39 -37.00 -7.44 9.82
N ALA A 40 -37.15 -7.63 8.51
CA ALA A 40 -36.52 -8.63 7.62
C ALA A 40 -37.47 -9.64 6.97
N LEU A 41 -37.64 -9.51 5.65
CA LEU A 41 -37.56 -10.57 4.64
C LEU A 41 -37.90 -9.98 3.26
N ILE A 42 -36.88 -9.74 2.43
CA ILE A 42 -37.05 -9.47 1.00
C ILE A 42 -37.52 -10.79 0.37
N PRO A 43 -38.71 -10.90 -0.24
CA PRO A 43 -39.06 -12.12 -0.97
C PRO A 43 -38.29 -12.14 -2.29
N ARG A 44 -37.46 -13.15 -2.50
CA ARG A 44 -37.04 -13.53 -3.85
C ARG A 44 -38.27 -14.15 -4.54
N CYS A 45 -38.89 -13.43 -5.47
CA CYS A 45 -39.87 -14.03 -6.37
C CYS A 45 -39.15 -14.96 -7.36
N VAL A 46 -39.35 -16.27 -7.23
CA VAL A 46 -38.98 -17.26 -8.23
C VAL A 46 -40.27 -17.71 -8.92
N CYS A 47 -40.47 -17.30 -10.18
CA CYS A 47 -41.51 -17.85 -11.04
C CYS A 47 -40.92 -19.00 -11.86
N VAL A 48 -41.46 -20.21 -11.70
CA VAL A 48 -41.15 -21.36 -12.57
C VAL A 48 -42.26 -21.50 -13.60
N LEU A 49 -41.98 -21.10 -14.84
CA LEU A 49 -42.79 -21.37 -16.02
C LEU A 49 -41.88 -22.10 -17.02
N GLY A 50 -42.21 -23.35 -17.32
CA GLY A 50 -41.64 -24.15 -18.42
C GLY A 50 -40.20 -23.80 -18.86
N GLY A 51 -39.21 -24.18 -18.05
CA GLY A 51 -37.83 -24.38 -18.55
C GLY A 51 -36.88 -23.18 -18.66
N LEU A 52 -37.25 -21.95 -18.28
CA LEU A 52 -36.29 -20.82 -18.21
C LEU A 52 -36.25 -20.17 -16.82
N VAL A 53 -35.05 -20.13 -16.21
CA VAL A 53 -34.78 -19.42 -14.95
C VAL A 53 -34.12 -18.08 -15.28
N VAL A 54 -34.79 -16.96 -14.95
CA VAL A 54 -34.21 -15.61 -14.98
C VAL A 54 -34.12 -15.09 -13.55
N SER A 55 -32.91 -14.79 -13.07
CA SER A 55 -32.68 -14.17 -11.76
C SER A 55 -32.19 -12.74 -11.93
N GLY A 56 -32.95 -11.74 -11.47
CA GLY A 56 -32.55 -10.33 -11.42
C GLY A 56 -33.34 -9.55 -10.36
N ARG A 57 -32.72 -8.54 -9.72
CA ARG A 57 -33.37 -7.63 -8.76
C ARG A 57 -34.16 -6.56 -9.51
N LEU A 58 -35.50 -6.60 -9.44
CA LEU A 58 -36.39 -5.53 -9.91
C LEU A 58 -36.82 -4.63 -8.72
N ARG A 59 -36.93 -3.32 -8.97
CA ARG A 59 -37.43 -2.33 -7.99
C ARG A 59 -38.93 -2.57 -7.70
N SER A 60 -39.33 -2.29 -6.46
CA SER A 60 -40.62 -2.71 -5.87
C SER A 60 -41.88 -2.23 -6.60
N SER A 61 -41.87 -1.09 -7.29
CA SER A 61 -43.07 -0.57 -7.96
C SER A 61 -43.46 -1.32 -9.25
N LEU A 62 -42.50 -2.00 -9.91
CA LEU A 62 -42.80 -2.78 -11.11
C LEU A 62 -43.38 -4.17 -10.80
N CYS A 63 -43.10 -4.73 -9.61
CA CYS A 63 -43.68 -6.02 -9.22
C CYS A 63 -45.19 -5.93 -9.09
N ASP A 64 -45.72 -4.84 -8.54
CA ASP A 64 -47.16 -4.69 -8.28
C ASP A 64 -47.97 -4.57 -9.58
N GLU A 65 -47.46 -3.86 -10.59
CA GLU A 65 -48.14 -3.73 -11.89
C GLU A 65 -48.10 -5.02 -12.72
N VAL A 66 -46.97 -5.73 -12.74
CA VAL A 66 -46.85 -7.02 -13.45
C VAL A 66 -47.71 -8.10 -12.78
N TYR A 67 -47.80 -8.09 -11.44
CA TYR A 67 -48.67 -9.01 -10.70
C TYR A 67 -50.15 -8.74 -11.00
N LEU A 68 -50.57 -7.47 -11.11
CA LEU A 68 -51.95 -7.11 -11.46
C LEU A 68 -52.33 -7.60 -12.86
N VAL A 69 -51.43 -7.45 -13.85
CA VAL A 69 -51.64 -7.92 -15.23
C VAL A 69 -51.70 -9.46 -15.31
N LEU A 70 -50.85 -10.16 -14.55
CA LEU A 70 -50.87 -11.63 -14.49
C LEU A 70 -52.12 -12.19 -13.78
N VAL A 71 -52.62 -11.51 -12.73
CA VAL A 71 -53.88 -11.86 -12.05
C VAL A 71 -55.09 -11.62 -12.96
N LEU A 72 -55.07 -10.56 -13.77
CA LEU A 72 -56.09 -10.29 -14.79
C LEU A 72 -56.06 -11.32 -15.94
N LEU A 73 -54.88 -11.79 -16.34
CA LEU A 73 -54.73 -12.86 -17.33
C LEU A 73 -55.21 -14.23 -16.80
N TRP A 74 -54.94 -14.54 -15.53
CA TRP A 74 -55.39 -15.79 -14.90
C TRP A 74 -56.91 -15.85 -14.69
N THR A 75 -57.52 -14.74 -14.28
CA THR A 75 -58.98 -14.63 -14.13
C THR A 75 -59.71 -14.68 -15.48
N SER A 76 -59.12 -14.13 -16.54
CA SER A 76 -59.65 -14.20 -17.91
C SER A 76 -59.62 -15.61 -18.51
N CYS A 77 -58.54 -16.37 -18.28
CA CYS A 77 -58.44 -17.76 -18.75
C CYS A 77 -59.34 -18.73 -17.96
N SER A 78 -59.57 -18.48 -16.67
CA SER A 78 -60.38 -19.35 -15.80
C SER A 78 -61.89 -19.27 -16.07
N LEU A 79 -62.37 -18.20 -16.73
CA LEU A 79 -63.77 -18.02 -17.12
C LEU A 79 -64.18 -18.81 -18.38
N PHE A 80 -63.24 -19.43 -19.09
CA PHE A 80 -63.51 -20.20 -20.31
C PHE A 80 -63.74 -21.71 -20.08
N ASN A 81 -63.56 -22.23 -18.85
CA ASN A 81 -63.70 -23.66 -18.53
C ASN A 81 -64.95 -24.02 -17.70
N LEU A 82 -66.02 -23.22 -17.75
CA LEU A 82 -67.27 -23.52 -17.04
C LEU A 82 -68.32 -24.18 -17.96
N PRO A 83 -69.05 -25.22 -17.49
CA PRO A 83 -70.10 -25.90 -18.26
C PRO A 83 -71.32 -24.99 -18.55
N PRO A 84 -72.17 -25.33 -19.56
CA PRO A 84 -73.00 -24.37 -20.29
C PRO A 84 -74.14 -23.68 -19.52
N ASN A 85 -74.40 -24.03 -18.26
CA ASN A 85 -75.65 -23.67 -17.57
C ASN A 85 -75.57 -22.47 -16.59
N ARG A 86 -74.54 -21.62 -16.66
CA ARG A 86 -74.50 -20.36 -15.87
C ARG A 86 -73.97 -19.15 -16.64
N ARG A 87 -74.59 -18.83 -17.78
CA ARG A 87 -74.40 -17.52 -18.45
C ARG A 87 -75.73 -16.77 -18.53
N ARG A 88 -76.12 -16.13 -17.43
CA ARG A 88 -77.12 -15.03 -17.47
C ARG A 88 -76.60 -13.89 -16.62
N GLY A 89 -76.42 -12.74 -17.27
CA GLY A 89 -76.11 -11.47 -16.63
C GLY A 89 -74.63 -11.10 -16.69
N LEU A 90 -74.13 -10.71 -17.86
CA LEU A 90 -73.16 -9.62 -18.00
C LEU A 90 -73.12 -9.20 -19.48
N ALA A 91 -73.56 -7.99 -19.77
CA ALA A 91 -73.44 -7.39 -21.08
C ALA A 91 -71.96 -7.03 -21.31
N MET A 92 -71.23 -7.89 -22.05
CA MET A 92 -69.90 -7.54 -22.54
C MET A 92 -69.98 -7.12 -24.01
N LEU A 93 -69.34 -5.99 -24.30
CA LEU A 93 -69.06 -5.51 -25.65
C LEU A 93 -68.53 -6.67 -26.51
N ARG A 94 -69.26 -7.00 -27.57
CA ARG A 94 -68.77 -7.90 -28.63
C ARG A 94 -67.67 -7.17 -29.41
N LEU A 95 -66.41 -7.36 -29.03
CA LEU A 95 -65.31 -7.23 -29.98
C LEU A 95 -65.43 -8.40 -30.95
N SER A 96 -65.88 -8.10 -32.18
CA SER A 96 -66.07 -9.06 -33.25
C SER A 96 -64.71 -9.58 -33.72
N SER A 97 -64.48 -10.86 -33.44
CA SER A 97 -63.33 -11.70 -33.84
C SER A 97 -62.14 -11.74 -32.86
N PRO A 98 -61.62 -12.95 -32.55
CA PRO A 98 -60.42 -13.12 -31.72
C PRO A 98 -59.16 -12.52 -32.36
N ARG A 99 -59.17 -12.26 -33.68
CA ARG A 99 -58.06 -11.60 -34.37
C ARG A 99 -57.95 -10.12 -33.99
N THR A 100 -59.07 -9.44 -33.78
CA THR A 100 -59.12 -8.01 -33.45
C THR A 100 -58.67 -7.75 -32.01
N ALA A 101 -58.97 -8.68 -31.09
CA ALA A 101 -58.46 -8.63 -29.71
C ALA A 101 -56.95 -8.88 -29.64
N CYS A 102 -56.43 -9.86 -30.39
CA CYS A 102 -54.99 -10.10 -30.49
C CYS A 102 -54.24 -8.94 -31.17
N ILE A 103 -54.80 -8.31 -32.21
CA ILE A 103 -54.20 -7.14 -32.86
C ILE A 103 -54.21 -5.93 -31.92
N ALA A 104 -55.27 -5.71 -31.14
CA ALA A 104 -55.33 -4.64 -30.14
C ALA A 104 -54.36 -4.88 -28.96
N LEU A 105 -54.20 -6.13 -28.52
CA LEU A 105 -53.22 -6.52 -27.49
C LEU A 105 -51.78 -6.44 -27.98
N LEU A 106 -51.50 -6.84 -29.22
CA LEU A 106 -50.18 -6.70 -29.85
C LEU A 106 -49.86 -5.24 -30.16
N ALA A 107 -50.84 -4.44 -30.60
CA ALA A 107 -50.68 -3.00 -30.77
C ALA A 107 -50.48 -2.30 -29.43
N GLY A 108 -51.19 -2.70 -28.37
CA GLY A 108 -51.01 -2.19 -27.01
C GLY A 108 -49.67 -2.58 -26.39
N ALA A 109 -49.21 -3.82 -26.61
CA ALA A 109 -47.89 -4.28 -26.19
C ALA A 109 -46.77 -3.61 -27.00
N ALA A 110 -46.98 -3.35 -28.30
CA ALA A 110 -46.05 -2.60 -29.14
C ALA A 110 -46.03 -1.11 -28.78
N LEU A 111 -47.16 -0.52 -28.39
CA LEU A 111 -47.22 0.85 -27.86
C LEU A 111 -46.57 0.94 -26.48
N ALA A 112 -46.79 -0.04 -25.60
CA ALA A 112 -46.13 -0.11 -24.30
C ALA A 112 -44.63 -0.37 -24.42
N ALA A 113 -44.20 -1.16 -25.41
CA ALA A 113 -42.79 -1.34 -25.76
C ALA A 113 -42.19 -0.10 -26.44
N ALA A 114 -42.97 0.67 -27.21
CA ALA A 114 -42.53 1.92 -27.83
C ALA A 114 -42.47 3.08 -26.82
N VAL A 115 -43.35 3.10 -25.82
CA VAL A 115 -43.35 4.06 -24.70
C VAL A 115 -42.28 3.70 -23.66
N SER A 116 -41.92 2.42 -23.50
CA SER A 116 -40.74 2.03 -22.71
C SER A 116 -39.42 2.15 -23.49
N ALA A 117 -39.47 2.31 -24.81
CA ALA A 117 -38.33 2.66 -25.66
C ALA A 117 -38.10 4.18 -25.78
N GLN A 118 -38.84 5.02 -25.05
CA GLN A 118 -38.49 6.42 -24.88
C GLN A 118 -37.19 6.50 -24.07
N SER A 119 -36.12 6.74 -24.83
CA SER A 119 -34.74 7.00 -24.43
C SER A 119 -34.50 6.97 -22.92
N SER A 120 -33.82 5.93 -22.44
CA SER A 120 -32.79 6.17 -21.43
C SER A 120 -31.74 7.07 -22.08
N SER A 121 -32.01 8.38 -22.16
CA SER A 121 -31.01 9.38 -22.49
C SER A 121 -30.06 9.39 -21.30
N SER A 122 -29.05 8.53 -21.32
CA SER A 122 -27.90 8.67 -20.43
C SER A 122 -27.35 10.07 -20.69
N CYS A 123 -27.27 10.89 -19.65
CA CYS A 123 -26.62 12.19 -19.75
C CYS A 123 -25.20 12.03 -20.27
N LEU A 124 -24.66 13.07 -20.91
CA LEU A 124 -23.25 13.07 -21.29
C LEU A 124 -22.37 12.90 -20.03
N VAL A 125 -21.15 12.42 -20.20
CA VAL A 125 -20.20 12.22 -19.08
C VAL A 125 -19.82 13.56 -18.40
N SER A 126 -20.11 14.70 -19.05
CA SER A 126 -19.99 16.06 -18.50
C SER A 126 -21.25 16.55 -17.77
N GLN A 127 -22.28 15.72 -17.66
CA GLN A 127 -23.61 16.08 -17.15
C GLN A 127 -24.08 15.09 -16.10
N TYR A 128 -24.79 15.57 -15.08
CA TYR A 128 -25.58 14.73 -14.19
C TYR A 128 -27.06 14.84 -14.53
N ARG A 129 -27.82 13.79 -14.19
CA ARG A 129 -29.27 13.86 -14.27
C ARG A 129 -29.80 14.47 -12.98
N ASP A 130 -30.39 15.66 -13.09
CA ASP A 130 -30.99 16.32 -11.94
C ASP A 130 -32.18 15.49 -11.42
N SER A 131 -32.16 15.17 -10.12
CA SER A 131 -33.12 14.26 -9.51
C SER A 131 -34.52 14.86 -9.34
N VAL A 132 -34.65 16.19 -9.43
CA VAL A 132 -35.89 16.94 -9.24
C VAL A 132 -36.56 17.23 -10.58
N THR A 133 -35.79 17.70 -11.55
CA THR A 133 -36.27 18.10 -12.88
C THR A 133 -36.18 16.96 -13.90
N GLY A 134 -35.33 15.96 -13.67
CA GLY A 134 -35.11 14.84 -14.58
C GLY A 134 -34.29 15.20 -15.82
N GLU A 135 -33.84 16.45 -15.95
CA GLU A 135 -33.05 16.99 -17.05
C GLU A 135 -31.55 16.71 -16.84
N CYS A 136 -30.78 16.70 -17.93
CA CYS A 136 -29.32 16.61 -17.85
C CYS A 136 -28.74 18.02 -17.65
N VAL A 137 -27.98 18.20 -16.58
CA VAL A 137 -27.37 19.48 -16.18
C VAL A 137 -25.86 19.35 -16.26
N ASP A 138 -25.20 20.33 -16.88
CA ASP A 138 -23.73 20.38 -16.95
C ASP A 138 -23.12 20.63 -15.56
N TYR A 139 -22.03 19.92 -15.25
CA TYR A 139 -21.26 20.17 -14.03
C TYR A 139 -20.63 21.58 -14.06
N ARG A 140 -20.74 22.33 -12.97
CA ARG A 140 -20.16 23.68 -12.88
C ARG A 140 -18.66 23.65 -12.60
N ASN A 141 -18.20 22.59 -11.93
CA ASN A 141 -16.79 22.36 -11.64
C ASN A 141 -16.47 20.88 -11.44
N GLN A 142 -15.17 20.58 -11.39
CA GLN A 142 -14.64 19.22 -11.29
C GLN A 142 -14.99 18.50 -9.98
N GLY A 143 -15.11 19.24 -8.87
CA GLY A 143 -15.52 18.67 -7.58
C GLY A 143 -16.99 18.26 -7.54
N GLU A 144 -17.85 19.03 -8.21
CA GLU A 144 -19.29 18.73 -8.35
C GLU A 144 -19.51 17.48 -9.20
N LYS A 145 -18.73 17.31 -10.28
CA LYS A 145 -18.73 16.07 -11.05
C LYS A 145 -18.36 14.86 -10.22
N ALA A 146 -17.22 14.89 -9.52
CA ALA A 146 -16.86 13.76 -8.66
C ALA A 146 -17.93 13.51 -7.59
N GLY A 147 -18.47 14.55 -6.97
CA GLY A 147 -19.57 14.38 -6.00
C GLY A 147 -20.80 13.66 -6.56
N ALA A 148 -21.11 13.86 -7.85
CA ALA A 148 -22.29 13.30 -8.50
C ALA A 148 -22.07 11.93 -9.18
N ASP A 149 -20.94 11.72 -9.86
CA ASP A 149 -20.61 10.46 -10.57
C ASP A 149 -20.58 9.25 -9.63
N TYR A 150 -20.25 9.46 -8.35
CA TYR A 150 -20.21 8.38 -7.36
C TYR A 150 -21.56 8.12 -6.68
N ASP A 151 -22.58 8.97 -6.85
CA ASP A 151 -23.85 8.88 -6.10
C ASP A 151 -23.63 8.73 -4.57
N GLN A 152 -22.46 9.19 -4.09
CA GLN A 152 -21.89 8.91 -2.78
C GLN A 152 -21.41 10.22 -2.18
N ASN A 153 -22.11 10.66 -1.15
CA ASN A 153 -21.48 11.42 -0.08
C ASN A 153 -20.20 10.69 0.34
N ILE A 154 -19.12 11.44 0.62
CA ILE A 154 -17.87 10.92 1.21
C ILE A 154 -18.12 9.67 2.06
N ASP A 155 -17.52 8.55 1.65
CA ASP A 155 -17.75 7.27 2.33
C ASP A 155 -16.99 7.30 3.66
N SER A 156 -17.73 7.21 4.76
CA SER A 156 -17.14 7.28 6.10
C SER A 156 -16.25 6.08 6.43
N GLY A 157 -16.53 4.91 5.85
CA GLY A 157 -15.72 3.70 5.97
C GLY A 157 -14.40 3.82 5.22
N ASN A 158 -14.42 4.26 3.96
CA ASN A 158 -13.22 4.54 3.18
C ASN A 158 -12.39 5.64 3.84
N THR A 159 -13.06 6.69 4.34
CA THR A 159 -12.38 7.79 5.05
C THR A 159 -11.71 7.29 6.33
N ALA A 160 -12.41 6.49 7.14
CA ALA A 160 -11.86 5.90 8.36
C ALA A 160 -10.69 4.96 8.07
N TRP A 161 -10.80 4.15 7.01
CA TRP A 161 -9.70 3.30 6.55
C TRP A 161 -8.51 4.13 6.11
N MET A 162 -8.69 5.17 5.30
CA MET A 162 -7.58 5.98 4.80
C MET A 162 -6.90 6.83 5.87
N LEU A 163 -7.64 7.33 6.87
CA LEU A 163 -7.04 7.95 8.07
C LEU A 163 -6.19 6.93 8.86
N THR A 164 -6.72 5.72 9.03
CA THR A 164 -6.01 4.62 9.71
C THR A 164 -4.77 4.22 8.93
N ALA A 165 -4.90 3.97 7.63
CA ALA A 165 -3.82 3.61 6.73
C ALA A 165 -2.73 4.68 6.70
N SER A 166 -3.10 5.97 6.71
CA SER A 166 -2.13 7.06 6.84
C SER A 166 -1.35 7.00 8.15
N ALA A 167 -2.02 6.77 9.28
CA ALA A 167 -1.33 6.61 10.58
C ALA A 167 -0.41 5.38 10.60
N LEU A 168 -0.83 4.27 9.98
CA LEU A 168 -0.03 3.06 9.81
C LEU A 168 1.22 3.33 8.95
N VAL A 169 1.10 4.11 7.87
CA VAL A 169 2.29 4.46 7.06
C VAL A 169 3.20 5.42 7.80
N MET A 170 2.65 6.37 8.56
CA MET A 170 3.45 7.30 9.35
C MET A 170 4.37 6.56 10.34
N ILE A 171 3.86 5.55 11.06
CA ILE A 171 4.67 4.77 12.02
C ILE A 171 5.80 3.97 11.35
N MET A 172 5.75 3.74 10.03
CA MET A 172 6.85 3.10 9.32
C MET A 172 8.10 3.98 9.29
N THR A 173 8.00 5.32 9.33
CA THR A 173 9.21 6.19 9.34
C THR A 173 10.00 6.04 10.66
N PRO A 174 9.36 6.05 11.85
CA PRO A 174 9.98 5.56 13.08
C PRO A 174 10.42 4.09 13.00
N GLY A 175 9.68 3.23 12.29
CA GLY A 175 10.09 1.85 12.02
C GLY A 175 11.44 1.75 11.32
N VAL A 176 11.65 2.54 10.25
CA VAL A 176 12.94 2.70 9.55
C VAL A 176 14.00 3.21 10.53
N ALA A 177 13.68 4.23 11.32
CA ALA A 177 14.60 4.80 12.32
C ALA A 177 15.17 3.73 13.27
N PHE A 178 14.29 2.91 13.87
CA PHE A 178 14.72 1.85 14.80
C PHE A 178 15.38 0.68 14.09
N PHE A 179 14.87 0.28 12.93
CA PHE A 179 15.44 -0.80 12.14
C PHE A 179 16.89 -0.47 11.76
N TYR A 180 17.11 0.72 11.21
CA TYR A 180 18.42 1.19 10.80
C TYR A 180 19.34 1.50 11.96
N ALA A 181 18.85 2.15 13.02
CA ALA A 181 19.68 2.41 14.18
C ALA A 181 20.20 1.09 14.75
N GLY A 182 19.34 0.09 14.97
CA GLY A 182 19.74 -1.21 15.52
C GLY A 182 20.78 -1.95 14.68
N LEU A 183 20.72 -1.82 13.34
CA LEU A 183 21.70 -2.38 12.40
C LEU A 183 23.01 -1.58 12.36
N ALA A 184 22.92 -0.27 12.59
CA ALA A 184 24.06 0.62 12.64
C ALA A 184 24.89 0.41 13.91
N GLY A 185 26.09 1.01 13.93
CA GLY A 185 26.93 1.11 15.11
C GLY A 185 26.30 2.02 16.15
N GLU A 186 26.65 1.79 17.41
CA GLU A 186 26.12 2.51 18.56
C GLU A 186 26.45 4.00 18.51
N GLU A 187 27.65 4.32 18.03
CA GLU A 187 28.22 5.66 17.88
C GLU A 187 27.52 6.55 16.82
N MET A 188 26.59 5.96 16.08
CA MET A 188 25.79 6.63 15.05
C MET A 188 24.29 6.37 15.19
N ALA A 189 23.84 5.79 16.30
CA ALA A 189 22.45 5.42 16.52
C ALA A 189 21.52 6.65 16.57
N SER A 190 21.90 7.69 17.32
CA SER A 190 21.12 8.93 17.43
C SER A 190 21.01 9.64 16.09
N ASN A 191 22.13 9.74 15.37
CA ASN A 191 22.15 10.32 14.04
C ASN A 191 21.24 9.55 13.07
N THR A 192 21.30 8.22 13.10
CA THR A 192 20.46 7.37 12.25
C THR A 192 18.97 7.58 12.55
N ILE A 193 18.59 7.67 13.83
CA ILE A 193 17.20 7.98 14.22
C ILE A 193 16.81 9.39 13.73
N MET A 194 17.66 10.39 13.96
CA MET A 194 17.39 11.78 13.57
C MET A 194 17.28 11.96 12.06
N MET A 195 18.01 11.20 11.25
CA MET A 195 17.87 11.25 9.79
C MET A 195 16.46 10.86 9.32
N SER A 196 15.83 9.87 9.97
CA SER A 196 14.44 9.47 9.69
C SER A 196 13.42 10.47 10.22
N PHE A 197 13.57 10.94 11.46
CA PHE A 197 12.63 11.91 12.05
C PHE A 197 12.65 13.27 11.35
N VAL A 198 13.83 13.73 10.91
CA VAL A 198 13.91 14.96 10.13
C VAL A 198 13.37 14.78 8.73
N SER A 199 13.56 13.61 8.10
CA SER A 199 12.84 13.28 6.85
C SER A 199 11.33 13.44 7.03
N MET A 200 10.77 12.84 8.09
CA MET A 200 9.35 12.93 8.41
C MET A 200 8.88 14.39 8.56
N ALA A 201 9.56 15.18 9.38
CA ALA A 201 9.14 16.56 9.65
C ALA A 201 9.36 17.49 8.44
N MET A 202 10.54 17.45 7.83
CA MET A 202 10.92 18.34 6.73
C MET A 202 10.12 18.06 5.47
N VAL A 203 10.01 16.79 5.08
CA VAL A 203 9.28 16.42 3.87
C VAL A 203 7.79 16.67 4.04
N THR A 204 7.22 16.44 5.22
CA THR A 204 5.81 16.82 5.49
C THR A 204 5.57 18.31 5.24
N ILE A 205 6.45 19.19 5.74
CA ILE A 205 6.33 20.64 5.53
C ILE A 205 6.53 21.00 4.05
N GLN A 206 7.54 20.42 3.39
CA GLN A 206 7.83 20.69 1.98
C GLN A 206 6.69 20.22 1.07
N PHE A 207 6.12 19.04 1.36
CA PHE A 207 5.03 18.46 0.59
C PHE A 207 3.73 19.26 0.74
N TRP A 208 3.43 19.74 1.96
CA TRP A 208 2.37 20.72 2.19
C TRP A 208 2.63 22.04 1.43
N ALA A 209 3.85 22.56 1.50
CA ALA A 209 4.19 23.86 0.92
C ALA A 209 4.00 23.85 -0.61
N PHE A 210 4.50 22.84 -1.30
CA PHE A 210 4.30 22.71 -2.75
C PHE A 210 4.42 21.28 -3.30
N GLY A 211 5.07 20.34 -2.60
CA GLY A 211 5.38 19.02 -3.19
C GLY A 211 4.14 18.21 -3.59
N TYR A 212 3.06 18.26 -2.82
CA TYR A 212 1.79 17.63 -3.19
C TYR A 212 1.24 18.18 -4.51
N SER A 213 1.33 19.50 -4.68
CA SER A 213 0.91 20.18 -5.91
C SER A 213 1.82 19.85 -7.09
N ALA A 214 3.13 19.75 -6.88
CA ALA A 214 4.07 19.38 -7.93
C ALA A 214 3.85 17.94 -8.42
N ALA A 215 3.57 17.02 -7.49
CA ALA A 215 3.32 15.61 -7.77
C ALA A 215 1.94 15.34 -8.41
N PHE A 216 0.87 15.93 -7.86
CA PHE A 216 -0.52 15.57 -8.20
C PHE A 216 -1.33 16.71 -8.84
N GLY A 217 -0.90 17.96 -8.73
CA GLY A 217 -1.70 19.14 -9.06
C GLY A 217 -2.01 19.32 -10.54
N THR A 218 -3.28 19.37 -10.91
CA THR A 218 -3.79 19.48 -12.29
C THR A 218 -3.71 20.90 -12.89
N HIS A 219 -3.52 21.93 -12.06
CA HIS A 219 -3.52 23.34 -12.46
C HIS A 219 -2.13 23.99 -12.33
N GLY A 220 -1.08 23.26 -12.74
CA GLY A 220 0.32 23.70 -12.65
C GLY A 220 0.99 23.33 -11.32
N VAL A 221 2.31 23.47 -11.28
CA VAL A 221 3.17 22.97 -10.19
C VAL A 221 2.78 23.53 -8.81
N PHE A 222 2.24 24.75 -8.74
CA PHE A 222 1.83 25.41 -7.50
C PHE A 222 0.32 25.57 -7.31
N GLY A 223 -0.52 24.93 -8.15
CA GLY A 223 -1.97 25.09 -8.10
C GLY A 223 -2.62 24.71 -6.76
N TRP A 224 -2.03 23.74 -6.03
CA TRP A 224 -2.47 23.27 -4.71
C TRP A 224 -1.44 23.54 -3.60
N ALA A 225 -0.49 24.45 -3.83
CA ALA A 225 0.50 24.85 -2.83
C ALA A 225 -0.18 25.32 -1.54
N GLY A 226 0.36 24.94 -0.38
CA GLY A 226 -0.22 25.24 0.93
C GLY A 226 -1.59 24.60 1.17
N TYR A 227 -1.94 23.53 0.44
CA TYR A 227 -3.27 22.93 0.41
C TYR A 227 -4.38 23.86 -0.04
N ASN A 228 -4.06 24.82 -0.92
CA ASN A 228 -5.06 25.63 -1.58
C ASN A 228 -6.02 24.74 -2.39
N HIS A 229 -7.32 24.79 -2.07
CA HIS A 229 -8.36 23.91 -2.62
C HIS A 229 -8.16 22.39 -2.35
N VAL A 230 -7.34 22.03 -1.36
CA VAL A 230 -7.18 20.65 -0.87
C VAL A 230 -7.86 20.57 0.49
N GLY A 231 -9.13 20.17 0.51
CA GLY A 231 -9.97 20.27 1.71
C GLY A 231 -10.86 19.05 1.94
N GLY A 232 -11.95 19.28 2.66
CA GLY A 232 -12.93 18.26 3.04
C GLY A 232 -13.70 17.65 1.86
N THR A 233 -13.65 18.28 0.68
CA THR A 233 -14.33 17.83 -0.53
C THR A 233 -13.39 17.03 -1.44
N PRO A 234 -13.87 16.00 -2.16
CA PRO A 234 -13.15 15.39 -3.29
C PRO A 234 -12.64 16.43 -4.30
N SER A 235 -11.53 16.14 -4.98
CA SER A 235 -10.93 17.11 -5.92
C SER A 235 -11.49 17.03 -7.34
N GLY A 236 -12.28 16.01 -7.65
CA GLY A 236 -12.63 15.67 -9.04
C GLY A 236 -11.75 14.58 -9.63
N THR A 237 -10.44 14.62 -9.33
CA THR A 237 -9.44 13.66 -9.86
C THR A 237 -8.96 12.69 -8.78
N TYR A 238 -8.78 13.17 -7.55
CA TYR A 238 -8.32 12.41 -6.40
C TYR A 238 -9.32 12.52 -5.26
N GLY A 239 -9.28 11.54 -4.35
CA GLY A 239 -10.24 11.46 -3.27
C GLY A 239 -11.66 11.25 -3.77
N THR A 240 -11.85 10.45 -4.82
CA THR A 240 -13.14 10.23 -5.46
C THR A 240 -14.24 9.75 -4.50
N GLY A 241 -13.88 8.99 -3.45
CA GLY A 241 -14.79 8.57 -2.36
C GLY A 241 -14.37 8.99 -0.95
N ILE A 242 -13.37 9.86 -0.81
CA ILE A 242 -12.78 10.31 0.47
C ILE A 242 -12.44 11.81 0.39
N PRO A 243 -12.29 12.55 1.50
CA PRO A 243 -11.85 13.95 1.42
C PRO A 243 -10.51 14.09 0.66
N HIS A 244 -10.36 15.10 -0.19
CA HIS A 244 -9.11 15.34 -0.92
C HIS A 244 -7.92 15.49 0.04
N ILE A 245 -8.14 16.16 1.18
CA ILE A 245 -7.13 16.32 2.22
C ILE A 245 -6.68 14.98 2.84
N VAL A 246 -7.54 13.96 2.89
CA VAL A 246 -7.18 12.63 3.39
C VAL A 246 -6.30 11.89 2.38
N TYR A 247 -6.58 12.03 1.08
CA TYR A 247 -5.69 11.51 0.04
C TYR A 247 -4.30 12.19 0.10
N ALA A 248 -4.27 13.52 0.23
CA ALA A 248 -3.02 14.27 0.40
C ALA A 248 -2.25 13.82 1.66
N PHE A 249 -2.96 13.61 2.77
CA PHE A 249 -2.37 13.13 4.01
C PHE A 249 -1.74 11.75 3.87
N PHE A 250 -2.40 10.80 3.18
CA PHE A 250 -1.85 9.48 2.89
C PHE A 250 -0.57 9.57 2.06
N GLN A 251 -0.61 10.31 0.95
CA GLN A 251 0.55 10.50 0.05
C GLN A 251 1.73 11.22 0.71
N THR A 252 1.45 12.11 1.69
CA THR A 252 2.50 12.75 2.49
C THR A 252 3.35 11.73 3.24
N GLN A 253 2.75 10.63 3.71
CA GLN A 253 3.48 9.61 4.47
C GLN A 253 4.45 8.82 3.57
N PHE A 254 4.06 8.58 2.31
CA PHE A 254 4.91 7.97 1.29
C PHE A 254 6.09 8.88 0.94
N ALA A 255 5.83 10.18 0.79
CA ALA A 255 6.89 11.16 0.56
C ALA A 255 7.87 11.21 1.74
N ALA A 256 7.37 11.22 2.97
CA ALA A 256 8.15 11.30 4.20
C ALA A 256 9.09 10.10 4.44
N ILE A 257 8.62 8.88 4.14
CA ILE A 257 9.40 7.66 4.39
C ILE A 257 10.50 7.44 3.35
N THR A 258 10.31 7.87 2.10
CA THR A 258 11.24 7.53 1.01
C THR A 258 12.67 8.04 1.23
N PRO A 259 12.93 9.32 1.61
CA PRO A 259 14.28 9.76 1.94
C PRO A 259 14.80 9.16 3.26
N ALA A 260 13.91 8.81 4.20
CA ALA A 260 14.31 8.08 5.41
C ALA A 260 14.84 6.68 5.06
N GLU A 261 14.17 5.98 4.14
CA GLU A 261 14.63 4.69 3.59
C GLU A 261 15.99 4.84 2.90
N LEU A 262 16.15 5.84 2.03
CA LEU A 262 17.39 6.15 1.32
C LEU A 262 18.56 6.42 2.29
N SER A 263 18.28 7.09 3.41
CA SER A 263 19.30 7.49 4.39
C SER A 263 20.16 6.33 4.87
N GLY A 264 19.63 5.11 4.90
CA GLY A 264 20.36 3.89 5.27
C GLY A 264 21.61 3.64 4.43
N GLY A 265 21.68 4.15 3.21
CA GLY A 265 22.87 4.03 2.36
C GLY A 265 24.00 4.98 2.74
N ILE A 266 23.72 6.06 3.49
CA ILE A 266 24.64 7.18 3.78
C ILE A 266 24.90 7.42 5.26
N VAL A 267 24.28 6.64 6.16
CA VAL A 267 24.48 6.79 7.61
C VAL A 267 25.95 6.68 8.03
N GLY A 268 26.27 7.33 9.14
CA GLY A 268 27.59 7.30 9.78
C GLY A 268 28.65 8.24 9.19
N ARG A 269 28.42 8.84 8.01
CA ARG A 269 29.47 9.66 7.37
C ARG A 269 29.02 10.89 6.58
N MET A 270 27.74 11.02 6.25
CA MET A 270 27.24 12.24 5.61
C MET A 270 27.11 13.37 6.64
N LYS A 271 27.50 14.60 6.26
CA LYS A 271 27.27 15.78 7.10
C LYS A 271 25.77 15.99 7.28
N PHE A 272 25.31 16.13 8.52
CA PHE A 272 23.89 16.25 8.84
C PHE A 272 23.23 17.45 8.15
N GLY A 273 23.87 18.63 8.18
CA GLY A 273 23.36 19.82 7.48
C GLY A 273 23.25 19.66 5.96
N THR A 274 24.16 18.91 5.33
CA THR A 274 24.09 18.59 3.90
C THR A 274 22.95 17.62 3.62
N TYR A 275 22.70 16.66 4.52
CA TYR A 275 21.57 15.73 4.41
C TYR A 275 20.23 16.48 4.40
N LEU A 276 20.06 17.51 5.23
CA LEU A 276 18.83 18.33 5.24
C LEU A 276 18.52 18.96 3.88
N ILE A 277 19.52 19.61 3.28
CA ILE A 277 19.36 20.24 1.97
C ILE A 277 19.17 19.17 0.89
N PHE A 278 19.91 18.05 1.00
CA PHE A 278 19.79 16.93 0.09
C PHE A 278 18.38 16.37 0.05
N ILE A 279 17.76 16.03 1.19
CA ILE A 279 16.41 15.44 1.19
C ILE A 279 15.35 16.42 0.68
N PHE A 280 15.49 17.72 0.96
CA PHE A 280 14.59 18.74 0.41
C PHE A 280 14.66 18.77 -1.12
N LEU A 281 15.88 18.83 -1.68
CA LEU A 281 16.10 18.85 -3.13
C LEU A 281 15.72 17.51 -3.78
N TRP A 282 16.06 16.40 -3.13
CA TRP A 282 15.81 15.06 -3.65
C TRP A 282 14.31 14.77 -3.72
N THR A 283 13.54 15.13 -2.70
CA THR A 283 12.08 15.01 -2.76
C THR A 283 11.51 15.82 -3.92
N SER A 284 11.95 17.06 -4.12
CA SER A 284 11.43 17.92 -5.19
C SER A 284 11.85 17.53 -6.60
N ILE A 285 13.09 17.05 -6.77
CA ILE A 285 13.66 16.79 -8.11
C ILE A 285 13.60 15.31 -8.48
N VAL A 286 13.46 14.40 -7.51
CA VAL A 286 13.45 12.95 -7.78
C VAL A 286 12.10 12.34 -7.46
N TYR A 287 11.65 12.44 -6.19
CA TYR A 287 10.41 11.79 -5.76
C TYR A 287 9.17 12.34 -6.46
N GLU A 288 8.98 13.66 -6.46
CA GLU A 288 7.81 14.30 -7.07
C GLU A 288 7.67 14.00 -8.57
N PRO A 289 8.73 14.07 -9.41
CA PRO A 289 8.65 13.65 -10.81
C PRO A 289 8.29 12.17 -11.01
N LEU A 290 8.78 11.26 -10.15
CA LEU A 290 8.39 9.85 -10.24
C LEU A 290 6.90 9.67 -9.95
N VAL A 291 6.41 10.25 -8.85
CA VAL A 291 4.97 10.27 -8.53
C VAL A 291 4.19 10.84 -9.71
N TYR A 292 4.69 11.92 -10.30
CA TYR A 292 4.07 12.54 -11.46
C TYR A 292 3.97 11.58 -12.65
N TRP A 293 4.99 10.77 -12.91
CA TRP A 293 5.02 9.84 -14.05
C TRP A 293 4.01 8.69 -13.91
N ILE A 294 3.84 8.14 -12.72
CA ILE A 294 3.04 6.92 -12.52
C ILE A 294 1.68 7.16 -11.88
N TRP A 295 1.58 8.05 -10.89
CA TRP A 295 0.35 8.23 -10.10
C TRP A 295 -0.41 9.51 -10.40
N SER A 296 0.19 10.46 -11.13
CA SER A 296 -0.54 11.66 -11.51
C SER A 296 -1.63 11.35 -12.52
N GLN A 297 -2.81 11.85 -12.23
CA GLN A 297 -4.04 11.74 -13.00
C GLN A 297 -4.50 13.12 -13.47
N LYS A 298 -5.37 13.13 -14.46
CA LYS A 298 -6.08 14.31 -14.98
C LYS A 298 -7.47 13.91 -15.44
N LEU A 299 -8.34 14.89 -15.62
CA LEU A 299 -9.59 14.72 -16.34
C LEU A 299 -9.35 15.00 -17.82
N ASP A 300 -9.85 14.13 -18.70
CA ASP A 300 -9.86 14.37 -20.14
C ASP A 300 -11.05 15.26 -20.57
N GLU A 301 -11.22 15.49 -21.87
CA GLU A 301 -12.31 16.31 -22.43
C GLU A 301 -13.70 15.72 -22.15
N THR A 302 -13.77 14.41 -21.92
CA THR A 302 -15.00 13.71 -21.51
C THR A 302 -15.16 13.70 -20.00
N TRP A 303 -14.27 14.38 -19.27
CA TRP A 303 -14.22 14.43 -17.82
C TRP A 303 -13.92 13.08 -17.16
N SER A 304 -13.34 12.12 -17.86
CA SER A 304 -12.92 10.84 -17.28
C SER A 304 -11.52 10.95 -16.66
N ILE A 305 -11.32 10.26 -15.53
CA ILE A 305 -10.00 10.17 -14.89
C ILE A 305 -9.08 9.34 -15.79
N THR A 306 -8.00 9.97 -16.24
CA THR A 306 -6.98 9.36 -17.07
C THR A 306 -5.59 9.62 -16.49
N PRO A 307 -4.61 8.74 -16.74
CA PRO A 307 -3.23 9.02 -16.38
C PRO A 307 -2.72 10.31 -17.03
N ARG A 308 -1.91 11.05 -16.29
CA ARG A 308 -1.26 12.28 -16.76
C ARG A 308 0.21 12.07 -17.08
N GLY A 309 0.91 11.30 -16.25
CA GLY A 309 2.30 10.94 -16.47
C GLY A 309 2.45 9.90 -17.58
N TRP A 310 3.64 9.85 -18.19
CA TRP A 310 3.91 8.96 -19.32
C TRP A 310 3.88 7.47 -18.90
N GLU A 311 4.33 7.16 -17.68
CA GLU A 311 4.42 5.80 -17.16
C GLU A 311 3.03 5.23 -16.90
N GLY A 312 2.17 6.00 -16.22
CA GLY A 312 0.76 5.66 -16.06
C GLY A 312 0.02 5.56 -17.41
N SER A 313 0.33 6.45 -18.37
CA SER A 313 -0.29 6.44 -19.71
C SER A 313 0.12 5.23 -20.54
N MET A 314 1.33 4.70 -20.35
CA MET A 314 1.81 3.48 -20.98
C MET A 314 1.07 2.24 -20.45
N GLY A 315 0.49 2.32 -19.25
CA GLY A 315 -0.20 1.22 -18.58
C GLY A 315 0.69 0.45 -17.58
N THR A 316 1.75 1.08 -17.08
CA THR A 316 2.54 0.52 -15.98
C THR A 316 1.69 0.38 -14.72
N LEU A 317 1.94 -0.70 -13.96
CA LEU A 317 1.30 -1.00 -12.70
C LEU A 317 2.27 -0.81 -11.55
N ASP A 318 1.92 0.07 -10.62
CA ASP A 318 2.61 0.24 -9.35
C ASP A 318 1.58 0.54 -8.25
N PHE A 319 1.11 -0.51 -7.57
CA PHE A 319 0.01 -0.39 -6.61
C PHE A 319 0.40 0.45 -5.39
N GLY A 320 1.49 0.07 -4.70
CA GLY A 320 1.92 0.69 -3.45
C GLY A 320 3.27 1.40 -3.51
N GLY A 321 3.91 1.56 -4.67
CA GLY A 321 5.17 2.32 -4.79
C GLY A 321 6.43 1.48 -4.84
N GLY A 322 6.40 0.34 -5.54
CA GLY A 322 7.59 -0.42 -5.86
C GLY A 322 8.62 0.41 -6.61
N THR A 323 8.18 1.24 -7.56
CA THR A 323 9.05 2.12 -8.33
C THR A 323 9.29 3.42 -7.59
N VAL A 324 8.20 4.07 -7.14
CA VAL A 324 8.24 5.42 -6.55
C VAL A 324 9.01 5.46 -5.23
N ILE A 325 9.00 4.38 -4.45
CA ILE A 325 9.60 4.36 -3.11
C ILE A 325 10.80 3.43 -3.09
N HIS A 326 10.67 2.16 -3.47
CA HIS A 326 11.74 1.19 -3.25
C HIS A 326 12.83 1.24 -4.33
N VAL A 327 12.47 1.30 -5.63
CA VAL A 327 13.46 1.53 -6.69
C VAL A 327 14.11 2.89 -6.51
N SER A 328 13.33 3.94 -6.22
CA SER A 328 13.89 5.28 -6.03
C SER A 328 14.78 5.38 -4.78
N GLY A 329 14.34 4.86 -3.63
CA GLY A 329 15.09 4.82 -2.39
C GLY A 329 16.37 4.01 -2.54
N GLY A 330 16.29 2.82 -3.14
CA GLY A 330 17.44 1.94 -3.33
C GLY A 330 18.47 2.43 -4.35
N PHE A 331 18.06 2.84 -5.55
CA PHE A 331 19.00 3.38 -6.55
C PHE A 331 19.52 4.76 -6.16
N GLY A 332 18.72 5.55 -5.44
CA GLY A 332 19.14 6.80 -4.82
C GLY A 332 20.19 6.56 -3.74
N ALA A 333 19.96 5.57 -2.87
CA ALA A 333 20.93 5.15 -1.85
C ALA A 333 22.23 4.63 -2.48
N LEU A 334 22.16 3.87 -3.58
CA LEU A 334 23.34 3.43 -4.32
C LEU A 334 24.14 4.62 -4.86
N ALA A 335 23.49 5.55 -5.56
CA ALA A 335 24.15 6.76 -6.06
C ALA A 335 24.78 7.58 -4.93
N ALA A 336 24.07 7.71 -3.81
CA ALA A 336 24.54 8.43 -2.65
C ALA A 336 25.72 7.74 -1.95
N ALA A 337 25.66 6.44 -1.75
CA ALA A 337 26.74 5.63 -1.19
C ALA A 337 28.01 5.72 -2.05
N LEU A 338 27.88 5.67 -3.39
CA LEU A 338 29.01 5.80 -4.31
C LEU A 338 29.64 7.19 -4.27
N MET A 339 28.83 8.25 -4.17
CA MET A 339 29.32 9.63 -4.19
C MET A 339 29.91 10.09 -2.85
N VAL A 340 29.29 9.70 -1.72
CA VAL A 340 29.81 9.98 -0.37
C VAL A 340 31.04 9.12 -0.06
N GLY A 341 31.10 7.93 -0.64
CA GLY A 341 32.20 6.99 -0.49
C GLY A 341 32.07 6.06 0.72
N LYS A 342 33.06 5.18 0.86
CA LYS A 342 33.13 4.11 1.86
C LYS A 342 33.48 4.63 3.25
N ARG A 343 32.91 4.07 4.31
CA ARG A 343 33.34 4.34 5.69
C ARG A 343 34.80 3.96 5.94
N TYR A 344 35.43 4.57 6.94
CA TYR A 344 36.82 4.31 7.31
C TYR A 344 37.06 2.82 7.64
N ASN A 345 36.07 2.18 8.29
CA ASN A 345 36.08 0.76 8.66
C ASN A 345 35.43 -0.16 7.60
N HIS A 346 35.32 0.28 6.34
CA HIS A 346 34.67 -0.52 5.31
C HIS A 346 35.43 -1.83 5.04
N GLY A 347 34.72 -2.95 5.23
CA GLY A 347 35.28 -4.30 5.13
C GLY A 347 35.47 -4.96 6.50
N GLU A 348 35.41 -4.19 7.58
CA GLU A 348 35.32 -4.73 8.93
C GLU A 348 33.89 -5.19 9.25
N PRO A 349 33.71 -6.29 9.98
CA PRO A 349 32.38 -6.72 10.41
C PRO A 349 31.76 -5.70 11.39
N VAL A 350 30.84 -4.87 10.91
CA VAL A 350 29.99 -4.05 11.77
C VAL A 350 28.86 -4.94 12.27
N LYS A 351 28.88 -5.27 13.57
CA LYS A 351 27.78 -6.01 14.19
C LYS A 351 26.62 -5.05 14.48
N PRO A 352 25.36 -5.46 14.31
CA PRO A 352 24.22 -4.71 14.79
C PRO A 352 24.38 -4.39 16.27
N HIS A 353 24.32 -3.11 16.64
CA HIS A 353 24.55 -2.73 18.04
C HIS A 353 23.37 -3.14 18.94
N ASN A 354 22.15 -3.25 18.41
CA ASN A 354 20.96 -3.57 19.19
C ASN A 354 19.94 -4.38 18.38
N VAL A 355 20.07 -5.72 18.45
CA VAL A 355 19.16 -6.67 17.78
C VAL A 355 17.69 -6.50 18.20
N PRO A 356 17.33 -6.34 19.50
CA PRO A 356 15.96 -6.02 19.88
C PRO A 356 15.39 -4.78 19.18
N LEU A 357 16.20 -3.72 19.01
CA LEU A 357 15.79 -2.50 18.31
C LEU A 357 15.52 -2.76 16.82
N VAL A 358 16.33 -3.61 16.17
CA VAL A 358 16.06 -4.09 14.80
C VAL A 358 14.70 -4.77 14.72
N MET A 359 14.39 -5.66 15.67
CA MET A 359 13.11 -6.38 15.68
C MET A 359 11.91 -5.47 15.94
N ILE A 360 12.06 -4.45 16.80
CA ILE A 360 11.02 -3.41 17.01
C ILE A 360 10.80 -2.62 15.73
N GLY A 361 11.88 -2.18 15.07
CA GLY A 361 11.80 -1.47 13.79
C GLY A 361 11.10 -2.30 12.72
N CYS A 362 11.52 -3.56 12.55
CA CYS A 362 10.87 -4.50 11.63
C CYS A 362 9.38 -4.72 11.95
N THR A 363 9.01 -4.75 13.23
CA THR A 363 7.61 -4.89 13.66
C THR A 363 6.78 -3.68 13.24
N PHE A 364 7.28 -2.45 13.42
CA PHE A 364 6.60 -1.24 12.97
C PHE A 364 6.53 -1.14 11.45
N LEU A 365 7.58 -1.55 10.74
CA LEU A 365 7.56 -1.64 9.28
C LEU A 365 6.48 -2.61 8.82
N TRP A 366 6.44 -3.83 9.36
CA TRP A 366 5.44 -4.83 8.99
C TRP A 366 4.03 -4.37 9.33
N PHE A 367 3.81 -3.88 10.55
CA PHE A 367 2.51 -3.36 10.98
C PHE A 367 2.04 -2.19 10.11
N GLY A 368 2.94 -1.24 9.83
CA GLY A 368 2.61 -0.09 9.00
C GLY A 368 2.37 -0.43 7.53
N TRP A 369 3.01 -1.49 7.02
CA TRP A 369 2.86 -1.93 5.64
C TRP A 369 1.44 -2.39 5.28
N PHE A 370 0.63 -2.77 6.28
CA PHE A 370 -0.80 -3.01 6.09
C PHE A 370 -1.54 -1.77 5.61
N GLY A 371 -1.20 -0.59 6.14
CA GLY A 371 -1.72 0.69 5.65
C GLY A 371 -1.08 1.10 4.34
N PHE A 372 0.21 0.84 4.17
CA PHE A 372 0.96 1.16 2.95
C PHE A 372 0.36 0.48 1.72
N ASN A 373 0.31 -0.84 1.71
CA ASN A 373 -0.25 -1.58 0.59
C ASN A 373 -1.79 -1.60 0.65
N GLY A 374 -2.39 -1.92 1.79
CA GLY A 374 -3.86 -2.03 1.91
C GLY A 374 -4.60 -0.70 1.71
N GLY A 375 -3.95 0.44 2.00
CA GLY A 375 -4.50 1.78 1.78
C GLY A 375 -4.30 2.30 0.36
N SER A 376 -3.41 1.70 -0.44
CA SER A 376 -3.06 2.23 -1.77
C SER A 376 -4.22 2.18 -2.78
N GLY A 377 -5.23 1.34 -2.54
CA GLY A 377 -6.48 1.32 -3.32
C GLY A 377 -7.44 2.48 -3.01
N GLY A 378 -7.21 3.25 -1.94
CA GLY A 378 -8.05 4.38 -1.56
C GLY A 378 -9.42 4.02 -0.95
N ALA A 379 -9.68 2.73 -0.71
CA ALA A 379 -10.99 2.22 -0.28
C ALA A 379 -10.88 1.03 0.69
N ALA A 380 -11.91 0.86 1.52
CA ALA A 380 -12.07 -0.27 2.43
C ALA A 380 -12.85 -1.40 1.74
N ASP A 381 -12.19 -2.09 0.79
CA ASP A 381 -12.83 -3.07 -0.09
C ASP A 381 -12.04 -4.39 -0.21
N GLY A 382 -12.47 -5.26 -1.14
CA GLY A 382 -11.83 -6.54 -1.40
C GLY A 382 -10.42 -6.43 -2.00
N ILE A 383 -10.11 -5.35 -2.72
CA ILE A 383 -8.78 -5.11 -3.29
C ILE A 383 -7.82 -4.69 -2.17
N GLY A 384 -8.24 -3.77 -1.31
CA GLY A 384 -7.47 -3.37 -0.12
C GLY A 384 -7.22 -4.56 0.83
N ALA A 385 -8.22 -5.41 1.06
CA ALA A 385 -8.07 -6.64 1.83
C ALA A 385 -7.08 -7.62 1.18
N THR A 386 -7.13 -7.76 -0.15
CA THR A 386 -6.19 -8.61 -0.91
C THR A 386 -4.76 -8.08 -0.82
N ALA A 387 -4.57 -6.76 -0.94
CA ALA A 387 -3.26 -6.13 -0.77
C ALA A 387 -2.69 -6.34 0.64
N ALA A 388 -3.52 -6.26 1.68
CA ALA A 388 -3.10 -6.53 3.06
C ALA A 388 -2.64 -7.98 3.27
N ILE A 389 -3.39 -8.98 2.78
CA ILE A 389 -2.98 -10.38 2.93
C ILE A 389 -1.75 -10.72 2.08
N ASN A 390 -1.66 -10.18 0.86
CA ASN A 390 -0.49 -10.34 0.00
C ASN A 390 0.77 -9.80 0.67
N THR A 391 0.65 -8.66 1.36
CA THR A 391 1.73 -8.05 2.15
C THR A 391 2.22 -8.98 3.25
N HIS A 392 1.30 -9.55 4.04
CA HIS A 392 1.65 -10.44 5.14
C HIS A 392 2.29 -11.76 4.66
N LEU A 393 1.75 -12.35 3.59
CA LEU A 393 2.27 -13.60 3.02
C LEU A 393 3.66 -13.40 2.41
N ALA A 394 3.87 -12.31 1.66
CA ALA A 394 5.19 -12.00 1.11
C ALA A 394 6.23 -11.72 2.20
N ALA A 395 5.88 -10.97 3.25
CA ALA A 395 6.74 -10.74 4.40
C ALA A 395 7.13 -12.06 5.09
N SER A 396 6.14 -12.94 5.33
CA SER A 396 6.35 -14.25 5.95
C SER A 396 7.24 -15.15 5.11
N ALA A 397 7.00 -15.21 3.79
CA ALA A 397 7.80 -15.98 2.87
C ALA A 397 9.24 -15.44 2.77
N GLY A 398 9.41 -14.11 2.75
CA GLY A 398 10.72 -13.47 2.74
C GLY A 398 11.52 -13.74 4.03
N PHE A 399 10.88 -13.62 5.18
CA PHE A 399 11.47 -13.95 6.49
C PHE A 399 11.96 -15.40 6.51
N MET A 400 11.08 -16.35 6.17
CA MET A 400 11.43 -17.78 6.19
C MET A 400 12.51 -18.13 5.15
N THR A 401 12.45 -17.51 3.97
CA THR A 401 13.46 -17.71 2.93
C THR A 401 14.84 -17.27 3.41
N TRP A 402 14.93 -16.08 4.01
CA TRP A 402 16.22 -15.59 4.53
C TRP A 402 16.75 -16.46 5.66
N VAL A 403 15.89 -16.89 6.59
CA VAL A 403 16.25 -17.83 7.66
C VAL A 403 16.85 -19.12 7.08
N LEU A 404 16.20 -19.69 6.06
CA LEU A 404 16.67 -20.92 5.42
C LEU A 404 18.00 -20.72 4.69
N LEU A 405 18.18 -19.59 3.97
CA LEU A 405 19.43 -19.25 3.30
C LEU A 405 20.57 -19.05 4.29
N GLU A 406 20.33 -18.30 5.36
CA GLU A 406 21.32 -18.05 6.41
C GLU A 406 21.71 -19.36 7.11
N TYR A 407 20.72 -20.17 7.49
CA TYR A 407 20.96 -21.46 8.11
C TYR A 407 21.72 -22.42 7.19
N SER A 408 21.46 -22.39 5.88
CA SER A 408 22.14 -23.26 4.91
C SER A 408 23.64 -22.95 4.77
N ILE A 409 24.05 -21.70 5.01
CA ILE A 409 25.43 -21.23 4.82
C ILE A 409 26.17 -21.14 6.16
N SER A 410 25.57 -20.43 7.12
CA SER A 410 26.20 -20.05 8.39
C SER A 410 25.83 -20.99 9.54
N ARG A 411 24.85 -21.90 9.35
CA ARG A 411 24.31 -22.81 10.38
C ARG A 411 23.72 -22.13 11.62
N ASN A 412 23.45 -20.82 11.51
CA ASN A 412 22.88 -19.98 12.56
C ASN A 412 21.53 -19.41 12.11
N LEU A 413 20.69 -19.07 13.08
CA LEU A 413 19.42 -18.37 12.85
C LEU A 413 19.62 -16.91 13.26
N ASP A 414 19.99 -16.06 12.31
CA ASP A 414 20.22 -14.64 12.57
C ASP A 414 18.90 -13.83 12.50
N PRO A 415 18.45 -13.21 13.60
CA PRO A 415 17.23 -12.39 13.61
C PRO A 415 17.34 -11.16 12.72
N CYS A 416 18.53 -10.55 12.56
CA CYS A 416 18.69 -9.35 11.73
C CYS A 416 18.52 -9.69 10.24
N GLY A 417 19.12 -10.79 9.80
CA GLY A 417 18.90 -11.35 8.47
C GLY A 417 17.43 -11.71 8.23
N ALA A 418 16.80 -12.42 9.18
CA ALA A 418 15.38 -12.78 9.08
C ALA A 418 14.47 -11.54 8.93
N ALA A 419 14.72 -10.50 9.73
CA ALA A 419 14.01 -9.22 9.63
C ALA A 419 14.25 -8.53 8.28
N SER A 420 15.49 -8.52 7.78
CA SER A 420 15.84 -8.01 6.44
C SER A 420 15.10 -8.77 5.33
N GLY A 421 14.94 -10.09 5.48
CA GLY A 421 14.15 -10.92 4.58
C GLY A 421 12.65 -10.58 4.57
N ALA A 422 12.08 -10.28 5.73
CA ALA A 422 10.69 -9.80 5.80
C ALA A 422 10.52 -8.47 5.05
N VAL A 423 11.43 -7.50 5.28
CA VAL A 423 11.41 -6.20 4.60
C VAL A 423 11.60 -6.36 3.09
N ALA A 424 12.54 -7.21 2.64
CA ALA A 424 12.74 -7.51 1.21
C ALA A 424 11.47 -8.10 0.57
N GLY A 425 10.79 -9.01 1.27
CA GLY A 425 9.53 -9.59 0.80
C GLY A 425 8.43 -8.54 0.66
N MET A 426 8.29 -7.65 1.64
CA MET A 426 7.31 -6.55 1.60
C MET A 426 7.62 -5.55 0.47
N ALA A 427 8.88 -5.11 0.33
CA ALA A 427 9.31 -4.22 -0.74
C ALA A 427 9.04 -4.81 -2.13
N THR A 428 9.24 -6.12 -2.28
CA THR A 428 9.02 -6.83 -3.55
C THR A 428 7.54 -6.95 -3.90
N ILE A 429 6.65 -7.22 -2.93
CA ILE A 429 5.20 -7.33 -3.22
C ILE A 429 4.50 -5.99 -3.40
N THR A 430 5.05 -4.90 -2.86
CA THR A 430 4.48 -3.54 -2.94
C THR A 430 3.84 -3.19 -4.29
N PRO A 431 4.52 -3.27 -5.45
CA PRO A 431 3.95 -2.87 -6.74
C PRO A 431 2.81 -3.80 -7.21
N GLY A 432 2.77 -5.05 -6.75
CA GLY A 432 1.81 -6.08 -7.17
C GLY A 432 0.72 -6.38 -6.13
N SER A 433 0.78 -5.78 -4.95
CA SER A 433 0.01 -6.19 -3.77
C SER A 433 -1.50 -6.19 -4.03
N GLY A 434 -2.04 -5.20 -4.75
CA GLY A 434 -3.45 -5.15 -5.15
C GLY A 434 -3.77 -5.71 -6.53
N TYR A 435 -2.85 -6.46 -7.17
CA TYR A 435 -3.02 -6.97 -8.53
C TYR A 435 -2.85 -8.48 -8.66
N VAL A 436 -2.29 -9.16 -7.66
CA VAL A 436 -1.95 -10.59 -7.74
C VAL A 436 -2.74 -11.44 -6.75
N HIS A 437 -2.89 -12.72 -7.05
CA HIS A 437 -3.53 -13.68 -6.13
C HIS A 437 -2.66 -13.93 -4.88
N PRO A 438 -3.26 -14.25 -3.72
CA PRO A 438 -2.51 -14.53 -2.49
C PRO A 438 -1.40 -15.56 -2.58
N TRP A 439 -1.59 -16.64 -3.32
CA TRP A 439 -0.55 -17.65 -3.50
C TRP A 439 0.69 -17.09 -4.25
N ALA A 440 0.49 -16.14 -5.17
CA ALA A 440 1.59 -15.55 -5.93
C ALA A 440 2.46 -14.66 -5.04
N SER A 441 1.88 -14.01 -4.02
CA SER A 441 2.65 -13.17 -3.07
C SER A 441 3.75 -13.94 -2.31
N LEU A 442 3.60 -15.25 -2.11
CA LEU A 442 4.66 -16.12 -1.56
C LEU A 442 5.90 -16.14 -2.47
N ILE A 443 5.69 -16.18 -3.79
CA ILE A 443 6.77 -16.15 -4.78
C ILE A 443 7.50 -14.80 -4.72
N PHE A 444 6.76 -13.69 -4.59
CA PHE A 444 7.35 -12.37 -4.42
C PHE A 444 8.23 -12.30 -3.16
N GLY A 445 7.75 -12.86 -2.04
CA GLY A 445 8.53 -12.96 -0.81
C GLY A 445 9.83 -13.76 -0.97
N VAL A 446 9.75 -14.94 -1.58
CA VAL A 446 10.92 -15.81 -1.84
C VAL A 446 11.92 -15.12 -2.77
N VAL A 447 11.45 -14.59 -3.91
CA VAL A 447 12.32 -13.92 -4.90
C VAL A 447 12.94 -12.65 -4.31
N GLY A 448 12.17 -11.87 -3.55
CA GLY A 448 12.64 -10.68 -2.87
C GLY A 448 13.78 -10.99 -1.90
N ALA A 449 13.57 -11.97 -1.01
CA ALA A 449 14.59 -12.38 -0.05
C ALA A 449 15.84 -12.96 -0.73
N ILE A 450 15.70 -13.81 -1.76
CA ILE A 450 16.86 -14.33 -2.52
C ILE A 450 17.63 -13.18 -3.18
N THR A 451 16.92 -12.25 -3.82
CA THR A 451 17.53 -11.12 -4.52
C THR A 451 18.30 -10.24 -3.54
N GLY A 452 17.67 -9.85 -2.42
CA GLY A 452 18.31 -9.08 -1.36
C GLY A 452 19.53 -9.81 -0.79
N PHE A 453 19.37 -11.07 -0.40
CA PHE A 453 20.45 -11.88 0.17
C PHE A 453 21.68 -11.97 -0.74
N VAL A 454 21.45 -12.24 -2.04
CA VAL A 454 22.53 -12.32 -3.04
C VAL A 454 23.19 -10.95 -3.24
N ALA A 455 22.40 -9.88 -3.33
CA ALA A 455 22.91 -8.52 -3.51
C ALA A 455 23.77 -8.06 -2.32
N VAL A 456 23.33 -8.32 -1.08
CA VAL A 456 24.10 -8.05 0.15
C VAL A 456 25.45 -8.77 0.13
N LYS A 457 25.47 -10.06 -0.28
CA LYS A 457 26.74 -10.80 -0.38
C LYS A 457 27.64 -10.32 -1.51
N LEU A 458 27.05 -9.82 -2.61
CA LEU A 458 27.78 -9.32 -3.76
C LEU A 458 28.42 -7.94 -3.49
N LYS A 459 27.80 -7.10 -2.64
CA LYS A 459 28.31 -5.79 -2.20
C LYS A 459 29.78 -5.82 -1.82
N ASN A 460 30.17 -6.79 -0.97
CA ASN A 460 31.55 -6.92 -0.48
C ASN A 460 32.56 -7.24 -1.61
N ARG A 461 32.11 -7.93 -2.67
CA ARG A 461 32.94 -8.19 -3.87
C ARG A 461 33.02 -6.98 -4.79
N LEU A 462 31.91 -6.26 -4.95
CA LEU A 462 31.83 -5.03 -5.76
C LEU A 462 32.44 -3.81 -5.04
N ARG A 463 32.73 -3.95 -3.74
CA ARG A 463 33.42 -2.96 -2.91
C ARG A 463 32.76 -1.58 -2.99
N TYR A 464 31.45 -1.51 -2.78
CA TYR A 464 30.74 -0.27 -2.46
C TYR A 464 30.15 -0.36 -1.05
N ASP A 465 29.89 0.78 -0.40
CA ASP A 465 29.42 0.83 0.99
C ASP A 465 28.02 1.45 1.08
N ASP A 466 27.03 0.68 0.62
CA ASP A 466 25.65 0.88 1.02
C ASP A 466 25.48 0.35 2.44
N THR A 467 25.42 1.25 3.42
CA THR A 467 25.69 0.94 4.83
C THR A 467 24.72 -0.06 5.42
N LEU A 468 23.43 0.11 5.14
CA LEU A 468 22.35 -0.72 5.66
C LEU A 468 21.60 -1.48 4.55
N ASP A 469 22.27 -1.70 3.42
CA ASP A 469 21.80 -2.56 2.33
C ASP A 469 20.49 -2.10 1.65
N VAL A 470 20.26 -0.78 1.60
CA VAL A 470 19.04 -0.19 1.02
C VAL A 470 18.89 -0.55 -0.46
N PHE A 471 19.97 -0.48 -1.24
CA PHE A 471 19.96 -0.87 -2.65
C PHE A 471 19.63 -2.34 -2.82
N ALA A 472 20.20 -3.22 -1.98
CA ALA A 472 19.98 -4.65 -2.07
C ALA A 472 18.53 -5.05 -1.72
N ILE A 473 18.00 -4.50 -0.62
CA ILE A 473 16.67 -4.85 -0.11
C ILE A 473 15.57 -4.14 -0.90
N HIS A 474 15.69 -2.83 -1.08
CA HIS A 474 14.64 -2.00 -1.67
C HIS A 474 14.85 -1.77 -3.16
N GLY A 475 16.05 -1.41 -3.59
CA GLY A 475 16.34 -1.14 -5.01
C GLY A 475 16.14 -2.36 -5.89
N CYS A 476 16.88 -3.44 -5.60
CA CYS A 476 16.77 -4.70 -6.32
C CYS A 476 15.42 -5.40 -6.05
N GLY A 477 14.93 -5.36 -4.81
CA GLY A 477 13.64 -5.95 -4.44
C GLY A 477 12.46 -5.30 -5.15
N GLY A 478 12.37 -3.96 -5.12
CA GLY A 478 11.35 -3.18 -5.83
C GLY A 478 11.43 -3.37 -7.35
N PHE A 479 12.64 -3.44 -7.92
CA PHE A 479 12.83 -3.72 -9.35
C PHE A 479 12.28 -5.10 -9.72
N MET A 480 12.65 -6.13 -8.96
CA MET A 480 12.12 -7.49 -9.15
C MET A 480 10.61 -7.56 -8.92
N GLY A 481 10.10 -6.82 -7.93
CA GLY A 481 8.69 -6.69 -7.64
C GLY A 481 7.90 -6.19 -8.85
N GLY A 482 8.36 -5.11 -9.48
CA GLY A 482 7.71 -4.59 -10.68
C GLY A 482 7.74 -5.58 -11.84
N LEU A 483 8.84 -6.30 -12.06
CA LEU A 483 8.91 -7.36 -13.08
C LEU A 483 7.90 -8.49 -12.79
N LEU A 484 7.84 -8.96 -11.55
CA LEU A 484 6.91 -10.00 -11.13
C LEU A 484 5.45 -9.53 -11.27
N THR A 485 5.14 -8.27 -10.96
CA THR A 485 3.81 -7.69 -11.23
C THR A 485 3.46 -7.78 -12.71
N GLY A 486 4.42 -7.49 -13.60
CA GLY A 486 4.23 -7.60 -15.04
C GLY A 486 3.92 -9.03 -15.53
N LEU A 487 4.30 -10.04 -14.74
CA LEU A 487 4.00 -11.45 -15.00
C LEU A 487 2.67 -11.89 -14.39
N PHE A 488 2.47 -11.61 -13.09
CA PHE A 488 1.44 -12.21 -12.26
C PHE A 488 0.17 -11.36 -12.05
N ALA A 489 0.16 -10.09 -12.46
CA ALA A 489 -1.03 -9.24 -12.32
C ALA A 489 -2.23 -9.85 -13.05
N THR A 490 -3.43 -9.75 -12.48
CA THR A 490 -4.65 -10.34 -13.07
C THR A 490 -5.88 -9.47 -12.84
N SER A 491 -6.75 -9.44 -13.86
CA SER A 491 -8.05 -8.76 -13.80
C SER A 491 -9.03 -9.41 -12.83
N GLU A 492 -8.78 -10.67 -12.44
CA GLU A 492 -9.60 -11.39 -11.45
C GLU A 492 -9.47 -10.78 -10.05
N VAL A 493 -8.29 -10.27 -9.71
CA VAL A 493 -8.02 -9.59 -8.43
C VAL A 493 -8.38 -8.12 -8.52
N ASN A 494 -8.04 -7.48 -9.64
CA ASN A 494 -8.34 -6.08 -9.85
C ASN A 494 -8.88 -5.85 -11.27
N PRO A 495 -10.19 -5.60 -11.42
CA PRO A 495 -10.82 -5.51 -12.75
C PRO A 495 -10.41 -4.26 -13.55
N THR A 496 -9.63 -3.34 -12.96
CA THR A 496 -9.15 -2.13 -13.64
C THR A 496 -7.99 -2.38 -14.61
N ILE A 497 -7.39 -3.58 -14.59
CA ILE A 497 -6.24 -3.93 -15.41
C ILE A 497 -6.58 -5.03 -16.43
N LYS A 498 -5.79 -5.12 -17.51
CA LYS A 498 -5.91 -6.20 -18.51
C LYS A 498 -5.30 -7.52 -18.05
N GLY A 499 -4.45 -7.49 -17.02
CA GLY A 499 -3.63 -8.62 -16.57
C GLY A 499 -2.18 -8.54 -17.05
N GLY A 500 -1.36 -9.48 -16.56
CA GLY A 500 0.06 -9.63 -16.85
C GLY A 500 0.35 -10.69 -17.90
N ALA A 501 1.64 -10.99 -18.10
CA ALA A 501 2.09 -11.91 -19.13
C ALA A 501 1.50 -13.32 -18.99
N PHE A 502 1.33 -13.83 -17.77
CA PHE A 502 0.73 -15.16 -17.53
C PHE A 502 -0.78 -15.20 -17.74
N TYR A 503 -1.42 -14.04 -17.93
CA TYR A 503 -2.85 -13.90 -18.17
C TYR A 503 -3.14 -13.36 -19.59
N GLY A 504 -2.20 -13.55 -20.53
CA GLY A 504 -2.39 -13.24 -21.95
C GLY A 504 -2.00 -11.82 -22.38
N ASN A 505 -1.49 -10.98 -21.46
CA ASN A 505 -1.01 -9.63 -21.78
C ASN A 505 0.52 -9.53 -21.63
N GLY A 506 1.26 -10.11 -22.58
CA GLY A 506 2.73 -10.13 -22.56
C GLY A 506 3.39 -8.74 -22.54
N MET A 507 2.72 -7.73 -23.10
CA MET A 507 3.21 -6.35 -23.09
C MET A 507 3.30 -5.75 -21.69
N GLN A 508 2.52 -6.26 -20.72
CA GLN A 508 2.60 -5.76 -19.35
C GLN A 508 4.01 -5.91 -18.77
N PHE A 509 4.68 -7.05 -19.01
CA PHE A 509 6.05 -7.25 -18.56
C PHE A 509 7.02 -6.22 -19.16
N VAL A 510 6.83 -5.87 -20.44
CA VAL A 510 7.65 -4.86 -21.12
C VAL A 510 7.42 -3.48 -20.51
N TYR A 511 6.18 -3.12 -20.19
CA TYR A 511 5.88 -1.84 -19.52
C TYR A 511 6.58 -1.73 -18.17
N GLN A 512 6.51 -2.77 -17.34
CA GLN A 512 7.22 -2.80 -16.05
C GLN A 512 8.74 -2.71 -16.22
N LEU A 513 9.30 -3.43 -17.19
CA LEU A 513 10.74 -3.40 -17.45
C LEU A 513 11.22 -2.00 -17.87
N VAL A 514 10.50 -1.37 -18.80
CA VAL A 514 10.82 -0.01 -19.28
C VAL A 514 10.69 0.99 -18.14
N ALA A 515 9.56 0.98 -17.43
CA ALA A 515 9.28 1.88 -16.33
C ALA A 515 10.36 1.79 -15.23
N ASN A 516 10.62 0.59 -14.72
CA ASN A 516 11.62 0.38 -13.66
C ASN A 516 13.02 0.78 -14.12
N SER A 517 13.39 0.49 -15.37
CA SER A 517 14.72 0.84 -15.90
C SER A 517 14.90 2.35 -16.07
N VAL A 518 13.88 3.04 -16.57
CA VAL A 518 13.89 4.50 -16.72
C VAL A 518 13.91 5.17 -15.35
N ALA A 519 13.08 4.72 -14.41
CA ALA A 519 13.05 5.23 -13.05
C ALA A 519 14.40 5.02 -12.33
N ALA A 520 14.95 3.81 -12.39
CA ALA A 520 16.26 3.50 -11.79
C ALA A 520 17.38 4.39 -12.35
N ALA A 521 17.43 4.56 -13.68
CA ALA A 521 18.42 5.42 -14.33
C ALA A 521 18.23 6.89 -13.94
N TYR A 522 16.98 7.40 -14.02
CA TYR A 522 16.65 8.76 -13.65
C TYR A 522 17.06 9.08 -12.20
N VAL A 523 16.62 8.23 -11.27
CA VAL A 523 16.93 8.37 -9.84
C VAL A 523 18.43 8.38 -9.62
N PHE A 524 19.15 7.41 -10.21
CA PHE A 524 20.59 7.30 -10.02
C PHE A 524 21.31 8.57 -10.48
N PHE A 525 21.04 9.05 -11.69
CA PHE A 525 21.71 10.22 -12.25
C PHE A 525 21.24 11.55 -11.65
N ALA A 526 19.96 11.72 -11.34
CA ALA A 526 19.44 12.91 -10.68
C ALA A 526 19.98 13.03 -9.25
N THR A 527 20.03 11.92 -8.50
CA THR A 527 20.65 11.87 -7.18
C THR A 527 22.14 12.23 -7.27
N LEU A 528 22.85 11.67 -8.24
CA LEU A 528 24.26 11.98 -8.49
C LEU A 528 24.47 13.47 -8.77
N ALA A 529 23.61 14.08 -9.61
CA ALA A 529 23.69 15.49 -9.95
C ALA A 529 23.52 16.39 -8.72
N ILE A 530 22.50 16.12 -7.90
CA ILE A 530 22.28 16.86 -6.64
C ILE A 530 23.51 16.73 -5.73
N LEU A 531 24.02 15.52 -5.54
CA LEU A 531 25.16 15.28 -4.66
C LEU A 531 26.46 15.90 -5.18
N VAL A 532 26.68 15.94 -6.50
CA VAL A 532 27.81 16.65 -7.10
C VAL A 532 27.73 18.14 -6.78
N VAL A 533 26.56 18.77 -6.94
CA VAL A 533 26.37 20.18 -6.59
C VAL A 533 26.64 20.41 -5.10
N LEU A 534 26.10 19.57 -4.22
CA LEU A 534 26.31 19.68 -2.78
C LEU A 534 27.78 19.43 -2.38
N LYS A 535 28.48 18.53 -3.08
CA LYS A 535 29.90 18.24 -2.86
C LYS A 535 30.79 19.46 -3.08
N TYR A 536 30.53 20.23 -4.15
CA TYR A 536 31.32 21.40 -4.51
C TYR A 536 30.87 22.70 -3.81
N THR A 537 29.72 22.71 -3.13
CA THR A 537 29.21 23.90 -2.43
C THR A 537 29.43 23.83 -0.92
N ILE A 538 28.91 22.80 -0.23
CA ILE A 538 28.93 22.68 1.24
C ILE A 538 29.70 21.43 1.74
N GLY A 539 29.96 20.49 0.84
CA GLY A 539 30.64 19.23 1.10
C GLY A 539 29.69 18.15 1.63
N LEU A 540 29.95 16.90 1.24
CA LEU A 540 29.07 15.77 1.56
C LEU A 540 29.41 15.07 2.87
N ARG A 541 30.71 14.85 3.11
CA ARG A 541 31.21 13.95 4.15
C ARG A 541 31.80 14.71 5.32
N ILE A 542 31.65 14.17 6.52
CA ILE A 542 32.39 14.61 7.71
C ILE A 542 33.90 14.32 7.54
N ASN A 543 34.74 14.97 8.35
CA ASN A 543 36.16 14.62 8.44
C ASN A 543 36.34 13.29 9.17
N GLU A 544 37.45 12.61 8.91
CA GLU A 544 37.75 11.27 9.45
C GLU A 544 37.73 11.23 10.98
N GLU A 545 38.22 12.26 11.66
CA GLU A 545 38.18 12.37 13.12
C GLU A 545 36.75 12.25 13.68
N LYS A 546 35.78 12.95 13.07
CA LYS A 546 34.36 12.88 13.48
C LYS A 546 33.72 11.55 13.13
N GLU A 547 34.21 10.88 12.08
CA GLU A 547 33.75 9.56 11.69
C GLU A 547 34.23 8.50 12.69
N VAL A 548 35.48 8.59 13.13
CA VAL A 548 36.09 7.69 14.12
C VAL A 548 35.56 7.94 15.54
N SER A 549 35.34 9.20 15.92
CA SER A 549 34.81 9.54 17.26
C SER A 549 33.34 9.17 17.44
N GLY A 550 32.63 8.85 16.36
CA GLY A 550 31.18 8.75 16.34
C GLY A 550 30.51 10.07 15.94
N ILE A 551 29.61 9.96 14.97
CA ILE A 551 28.85 11.10 14.45
C ILE A 551 27.86 11.65 15.49
N ASP A 552 27.43 10.83 16.45
CA ASP A 552 26.53 11.22 17.54
C ASP A 552 27.15 12.31 18.42
N ILE A 553 28.40 12.13 18.84
CA ILE A 553 29.15 13.13 19.62
C ILE A 553 29.28 14.44 18.84
N SER A 554 29.49 14.34 17.53
CA SER A 554 29.77 15.49 16.67
C SER A 554 28.57 16.40 16.39
N TYR A 555 27.35 15.84 16.32
CA TYR A 555 26.16 16.59 15.92
C TYR A 555 25.01 16.55 16.93
N HIS A 556 24.99 15.56 17.83
CA HIS A 556 23.83 15.27 18.69
C HIS A 556 24.15 15.41 20.19
N GLY A 557 25.34 15.91 20.54
CA GLY A 557 25.67 16.35 21.89
C GLY A 557 26.05 15.24 22.88
N GLY A 558 26.21 14.00 22.42
CA GLY A 558 26.62 12.86 23.24
C GLY A 558 26.38 11.53 22.56
N LEU A 559 26.79 10.43 23.20
CA LEU A 559 26.43 9.08 22.78
C LEU A 559 24.93 8.83 22.99
N ALA A 560 24.36 7.92 22.21
CA ALA A 560 22.97 7.49 22.37
C ALA A 560 22.69 6.84 23.74
N TYR A 561 23.72 6.18 24.30
CA TYR A 561 23.66 5.47 25.57
C TYR A 561 24.69 6.05 26.54
N ASP A 562 24.24 6.36 27.76
CA ASP A 562 25.12 6.78 28.83
C ASP A 562 25.37 5.62 29.80
N TYR A 563 26.60 5.13 29.80
CA TYR A 563 27.04 4.03 30.69
C TYR A 563 27.64 4.52 32.01
N SER A 564 27.73 5.83 32.23
CA SER A 564 28.42 6.41 33.40
C SER A 564 27.72 6.18 34.75
N HIS A 565 26.46 5.71 34.75
CA HIS A 565 25.67 5.50 35.96
C HIS A 565 25.63 4.06 36.49
N HIS A 566 26.23 3.08 35.81
CA HIS A 566 26.41 1.74 36.37
C HIS A 566 27.82 1.64 36.96
N GLY A 567 27.91 1.66 38.29
CA GLY A 567 29.15 1.70 39.08
C GLY A 567 30.00 0.44 39.02
N ASP A 568 30.36 0.02 37.81
CA ASP A 568 31.44 -0.92 37.58
C ASP A 568 32.28 -0.37 36.43
N GLN A 569 33.57 -0.14 36.69
CA GLN A 569 34.57 0.12 35.66
C GLN A 569 34.79 -1.16 34.83
N SER A 570 33.74 -1.69 34.22
CA SER A 570 33.87 -2.76 33.24
C SER A 570 34.43 -2.14 31.97
N GLU A 571 35.54 -2.69 31.48
CA GLU A 571 36.23 -2.34 30.23
C GLU A 571 35.37 -2.62 28.97
N HIS A 572 34.04 -2.51 29.04
CA HIS A 572 33.08 -2.98 28.04
C HIS A 572 32.21 -1.85 27.44
N GLY A 573 32.45 -0.59 27.80
CA GLY A 573 31.95 0.54 26.99
C GLY A 573 32.72 0.67 25.67
N PRO A 574 32.13 1.29 24.63
CA PRO A 574 32.85 1.53 23.38
C PRO A 574 34.16 2.25 23.66
N LYS A 575 35.29 1.62 23.32
CA LYS A 575 36.60 2.25 23.40
C LYS A 575 36.64 3.33 22.33
N THR A 576 36.41 4.58 22.71
CA THR A 576 36.75 5.73 21.87
C THR A 576 38.24 5.63 21.57
N VAL A 577 38.59 5.24 20.35
CA VAL A 577 39.99 5.24 19.92
C VAL A 577 40.39 6.70 19.82
N GLN A 578 41.20 7.18 20.77
CA GLN A 578 41.81 8.49 20.63
C GLN A 578 42.64 8.50 19.35
N PHE A 579 42.33 9.42 18.45
CA PHE A 579 43.12 9.67 17.26
C PHE A 579 44.55 10.03 17.69
N LYS A 580 45.50 9.12 17.47
CA LYS A 580 46.92 9.45 17.52
C LYS A 580 47.29 9.97 16.13
N PRO A 581 47.59 11.27 15.95
CA PRO A 581 48.13 11.74 14.68
C PRO A 581 49.41 10.95 14.36
N PRO A 582 49.70 10.68 13.07
CA PRO A 582 50.98 10.07 12.70
C PRO A 582 52.11 10.94 13.28
N GLU A 583 53.05 10.32 13.99
CA GLU A 583 54.18 11.02 14.57
C GLU A 583 54.98 11.69 13.44
N THR A 584 54.82 13.00 13.28
CA THR A 584 55.58 13.80 12.31
C THR A 584 56.95 14.20 12.86
N SER A 585 57.44 13.59 13.95
CA SER A 585 58.79 13.81 14.40
C SER A 585 59.74 12.92 13.58
N PHE A 586 60.71 13.56 12.93
CA PHE A 586 61.79 12.91 12.18
C PHE A 586 62.63 11.96 13.06
N GLU A 587 62.45 12.00 14.38
CA GLU A 587 63.14 11.21 15.39
C GLU A 587 62.54 9.80 15.58
N ALA A 588 61.24 9.60 15.32
CA ALA A 588 60.57 8.32 15.51
C ALA A 588 60.95 7.26 14.43
N ALA A 589 61.43 7.70 13.27
CA ALA A 589 61.86 6.82 12.19
C ALA A 589 63.16 6.03 12.47
N PHE A 590 63.86 6.33 13.57
CA PHE A 590 65.18 5.75 13.86
C PHE A 590 65.29 4.96 15.18
N MET A 591 64.23 4.85 15.98
CA MET A 591 64.26 3.97 17.16
C MET A 591 63.87 2.54 16.76
N LYS A 592 64.88 1.67 16.65
CA LYS A 592 64.74 0.22 16.52
C LYS A 592 63.92 -0.35 17.69
N SER A 593 62.94 -1.18 17.36
CA SER A 593 62.23 -2.06 18.29
C SER A 593 63.19 -2.98 19.04
N ASP A 594 63.10 -2.97 20.37
CA ASP A 594 63.76 -3.93 21.26
C ASP A 594 62.98 -5.27 21.22
N PRO A 595 63.60 -6.45 21.03
CA PRO A 595 62.88 -7.71 20.78
C PRO A 595 62.27 -8.41 22.02
N ALA A 596 61.99 -7.70 23.11
CA ALA A 596 61.73 -8.33 24.41
C ALA A 596 60.26 -8.39 24.87
N GLU A 597 59.28 -8.10 24.03
CA GLU A 597 57.84 -8.21 24.38
C GLU A 597 57.05 -9.02 23.34
N GLN A 598 57.27 -10.34 23.36
CA GLN A 598 56.28 -11.32 22.91
C GLN A 598 56.30 -12.52 23.86
N VAL A 599 55.48 -12.47 24.91
CA VAL A 599 54.85 -13.63 25.58
C VAL A 599 53.42 -13.27 25.90
#